data_AF-A0A445EFX3-F1
#
_entry.id   AF-A0A445EFX3-F1
#
_cell.length_a   1.000
_cell.length_b   1.000
_cell.length_c   1.000
_cell.angle_alpha   90.00
_cell.angle_beta   90.00
_cell.angle_gamma   90.00
#
_symmetry.space_group_name_H-M   'P 1'
#
loop_
_entity.id
_entity.type
_entity.pdbx_description
1 polymer ?
#
loop_
_entity_poly.entity_id
_entity_poly.type
_entity_poly.pdbx_seq_one_letter_code
_entity_poly.pdbx_strand_id
1 'polypeptide(L)'
;MAAFSIYGFMMMNIISWNCRNAGGKFFPSLIRDLNREYNSDFIILLETHVSSLRGKTIRDKIGLDGSFIVESQGHSGGIWCLFNSSPNRAITHFLYIISSIWLDILIIPSAY
;
A
#
# COMPACT_ATOMS: atom_id res chain seq x y z
N MET A 1 24.91 22.06 -28.46
CA MET A 1 23.48 21.73 -28.35
C MET A 1 23.29 21.06 -27.00
N ALA A 2 22.89 21.81 -25.97
CA ALA A 2 22.70 21.26 -24.64
C ALA A 2 21.30 20.65 -24.54
N ALA A 3 21.21 19.36 -24.21
CA ALA A 3 19.94 18.72 -23.91
C ALA A 3 19.49 19.16 -22.52
N PHE A 4 18.36 19.86 -22.43
CA PHE A 4 17.73 20.24 -21.17
C PHE A 4 16.68 19.17 -20.83
N SER A 5 17.02 18.23 -19.94
CA SER A 5 16.06 17.27 -19.42
C SER A 5 15.36 17.86 -18.20
N ILE A 6 14.06 18.15 -18.33
CA ILE A 6 13.19 18.46 -17.20
C ILE A 6 12.81 17.12 -16.54
N TYR A 7 13.41 16.80 -15.40
CA TYR A 7 12.89 15.76 -14.53
C TYR A 7 11.74 16.37 -13.71
N GLY A 8 10.52 16.26 -14.24
CA GLY A 8 9.34 16.62 -13.47
C GLY A 8 9.23 15.67 -12.27
N PHE A 9 9.36 16.20 -11.05
CA PHE A 9 8.99 15.48 -9.84
C PHE A 9 7.48 15.25 -9.90
N MET A 10 7.06 14.07 -10.35
CA MET A 10 5.65 13.72 -10.39
C MET A 10 5.18 13.49 -8.96
N MET A 11 4.54 14.52 -8.39
CA MET A 11 3.87 14.45 -7.10
C MET A 11 2.82 13.33 -7.17
N MET A 12 3.10 12.22 -6.49
CA MET A 12 2.17 11.10 -6.33
C MET A 12 1.56 11.17 -4.93
N ASN A 13 0.24 11.03 -4.85
CA ASN A 13 -0.47 11.01 -3.57
C ASN A 13 -0.45 9.60 -2.99
N ILE A 14 0.21 9.44 -1.84
CA ILE A 14 0.35 8.16 -1.16
C ILE A 14 -0.46 8.16 0.13
N ILE A 15 -1.32 7.16 0.30
CA ILE A 15 -1.97 6.87 1.58
C ILE A 15 -1.26 5.67 2.21
N SER A 16 -0.80 5.81 3.46
CA SER A 16 -0.37 4.69 4.29
C SER A 16 -1.26 4.57 5.51
N TRP A 17 -1.78 3.37 5.76
CA TRP A 17 -2.67 3.13 6.87
C TRP A 17 -2.44 1.77 7.54
N ASN A 18 -2.07 1.80 8.82
CA ASN A 18 -2.18 0.63 9.69
C ASN A 18 -3.65 0.36 10.03
N CYS A 19 -4.23 -0.62 9.34
CA CYS A 19 -5.66 -0.90 9.38
C CYS A 19 -6.07 -1.72 10.60
N ARG A 20 -5.15 -2.49 11.19
CA ARG A 20 -5.36 -3.48 12.27
C ARG A 20 -6.43 -4.55 12.03
N ASN A 21 -7.21 -4.48 10.95
CA ASN A 21 -8.03 -5.53 10.36
C ASN A 21 -8.73 -4.98 9.08
N ALA A 22 -8.34 -5.47 7.91
CA ALA A 22 -8.97 -5.12 6.63
C ALA A 22 -10.21 -5.98 6.31
N GLY A 23 -10.60 -6.91 7.19
CA GLY A 23 -11.67 -7.88 6.93
C GLY A 23 -13.10 -7.34 7.04
N GLY A 24 -13.28 -6.07 7.41
CA GLY A 24 -14.60 -5.45 7.61
C GLY A 24 -15.43 -5.37 6.33
N LYS A 25 -16.75 -5.53 6.44
CA LYS A 25 -17.68 -5.45 5.27
C LYS A 25 -17.64 -4.10 4.57
N PHE A 26 -17.39 -3.02 5.34
CA PHE A 26 -17.34 -1.64 4.85
C PHE A 26 -15.95 -1.23 4.34
N PHE A 27 -14.92 -2.04 4.61
CA PHE A 27 -13.54 -1.69 4.31
C PHE A 27 -13.29 -1.40 2.83
N PRO A 28 -13.78 -2.19 1.85
CA PRO A 28 -13.61 -1.86 0.44
C PRO A 28 -14.22 -0.51 0.04
N SER A 29 -15.37 -0.14 0.62
CA SER A 29 -16.03 1.14 0.34
C SER A 29 -15.20 2.29 0.90
N LEU A 30 -14.73 2.16 2.14
CA LEU A 30 -13.91 3.17 2.77
C LEU A 30 -12.62 3.46 2.01
N ILE A 31 -11.90 2.41 1.57
CA ILE A 31 -10.69 2.61 0.75
C ILE A 31 -11.02 3.30 -0.58
N ARG A 32 -12.17 3.00 -1.18
CA ARG A 32 -12.61 3.65 -2.42
C ARG A 32 -12.96 5.12 -2.20
N ASP A 33 -13.61 5.44 -1.08
CA ASP A 33 -13.96 6.81 -0.72
C ASP A 33 -12.70 7.63 -0.44
N LEU A 34 -11.74 7.08 0.32
CA LEU A 34 -10.41 7.68 0.52
C LEU A 34 -9.67 7.89 -0.81
N ASN A 35 -9.68 6.89 -1.69
CA ASN A 35 -9.04 7.01 -2.99
C ASN A 35 -9.63 8.14 -3.84
N ARG A 36 -10.96 8.34 -3.77
CA ARG A 36 -11.66 9.41 -4.49
C ARG A 36 -11.41 10.78 -3.86
N GLU A 37 -11.40 10.86 -2.53
CA GLU A 37 -11.21 12.10 -1.79
C GLU A 37 -9.79 12.65 -1.98
N TYR A 38 -8.78 11.79 -1.91
CA TYR A 38 -7.38 12.19 -1.99
C TYR A 38 -6.74 11.99 -3.37
N ASN A 39 -7.50 11.47 -4.34
CA ASN A 39 -7.01 11.10 -5.67
C ASN A 39 -5.67 10.33 -5.59
N SER A 40 -5.67 9.23 -4.82
CA SER A 40 -4.43 8.53 -4.46
C SER A 40 -3.89 7.71 -5.61
N ASP A 41 -2.58 7.83 -5.85
CA ASP A 41 -1.87 7.00 -6.82
C ASP A 41 -1.47 5.65 -6.21
N PHE A 42 -1.21 5.65 -4.90
CA PHE A 42 -0.71 4.49 -4.17
C PHE A 42 -1.33 4.41 -2.77
N ILE A 43 -1.78 3.22 -2.39
CA ILE A 43 -2.37 2.95 -1.08
C ILE A 43 -1.64 1.77 -0.44
N ILE A 44 -1.12 1.97 0.77
CA ILE A 44 -0.44 0.96 1.59
C ILE A 44 -1.30 0.67 2.81
N LEU A 45 -1.63 -0.60 3.00
CA LEU A 45 -2.41 -1.09 4.12
C LEU A 45 -1.54 -2.05 4.93
N LEU A 46 -1.28 -1.73 6.18
CA LEU A 46 -0.50 -2.54 7.12
C LEU A 46 -1.44 -3.25 8.11
N GLU A 47 -0.99 -4.38 8.64
CA GLU A 47 -1.74 -5.18 9.62
C GLU A 47 -3.16 -5.51 9.15
N THR A 48 -3.28 -5.94 7.89
CA THR A 48 -4.57 -6.32 7.30
C THR A 48 -5.24 -7.50 8.00
N HIS A 49 -4.50 -8.47 8.55
CA HIS A 49 -5.02 -9.67 9.22
C HIS A 49 -6.12 -10.41 8.43
N VAL A 50 -6.05 -10.41 7.10
CA VAL A 50 -6.99 -11.11 6.23
C VAL A 50 -6.29 -12.25 5.49
N SER A 51 -6.93 -13.43 5.50
CA SER A 51 -6.46 -14.58 4.71
C SER A 51 -6.44 -14.28 3.21
N SER A 52 -5.54 -14.95 2.49
CA SER A 52 -5.30 -14.78 1.05
C SER A 52 -6.59 -14.79 0.20
N LEU A 53 -7.48 -15.76 0.44
CA LEU A 53 -8.73 -15.93 -0.30
C LEU A 53 -9.72 -14.78 -0.05
N ARG A 54 -9.97 -14.44 1.22
CA ARG A 54 -10.87 -13.33 1.57
C ARG A 54 -10.26 -11.99 1.17
N GLY A 55 -8.94 -11.89 1.23
CA GLY A 55 -8.17 -10.73 0.86
C GLY A 55 -8.32 -10.42 -0.62
N LYS A 56 -8.23 -11.43 -1.49
CA LYS A 56 -8.48 -11.28 -2.92
C LYS A 56 -9.88 -10.71 -3.19
N THR A 57 -10.92 -11.29 -2.59
CA THR A 57 -12.30 -10.78 -2.76
C THR A 57 -12.48 -9.33 -2.30
N ILE A 58 -11.78 -8.91 -1.24
CA ILE A 58 -11.82 -7.52 -0.76
C ILE A 58 -11.11 -6.59 -1.74
N ARG A 59 -9.94 -6.97 -2.26
CA ARG A 59 -9.18 -6.18 -3.24
C ARG A 59 -9.92 -6.02 -4.56
N ASP A 60 -10.51 -7.10 -5.06
CA ASP A 60 -11.32 -7.07 -6.27
C ASP A 60 -12.49 -6.08 -6.14
N LYS A 61 -13.02 -5.89 -4.92
CA LYS A 61 -14.02 -4.87 -4.62
C LYS A 61 -13.47 -3.46 -4.51
N ILE A 62 -12.18 -3.25 -4.20
CA ILE A 62 -11.61 -1.91 -4.12
C ILE A 62 -11.49 -1.30 -5.53
N GLY A 63 -11.11 -2.11 -6.52
CA GLY A 63 -11.10 -1.72 -7.94
C GLY A 63 -9.90 -0.86 -8.35
N LEU A 64 -8.73 -1.17 -7.81
CA LEU A 64 -7.45 -0.58 -8.23
C LEU A 64 -6.75 -1.48 -9.25
N ASP A 65 -5.98 -0.90 -10.16
CA ASP A 65 -5.41 -1.61 -11.32
C ASP A 65 -4.36 -2.65 -10.93
N GLY A 66 -3.54 -2.33 -9.92
CA GLY A 66 -2.47 -3.19 -9.45
C GLY A 66 -2.51 -3.46 -7.96
N SER A 67 -1.99 -4.62 -7.55
CA SER A 67 -1.78 -4.95 -6.15
C SER A 67 -0.51 -5.77 -5.93
N PHE A 68 0.22 -5.47 -4.85
CA PHE A 68 1.32 -6.27 -4.32
C PHE A 68 1.00 -6.64 -2.88
N ILE A 69 1.13 -7.92 -2.54
CA ILE A 69 0.59 -8.48 -1.31
C ILE A 69 1.65 -9.31 -0.62
N VAL A 70 1.93 -8.95 0.62
CA VAL A 70 2.70 -9.75 1.56
C VAL A 70 1.71 -10.34 2.55
N GLU A 71 1.52 -11.64 2.48
CA GLU A 71 0.62 -12.34 3.40
C GLU A 71 1.17 -12.31 4.82
N SER A 72 0.26 -12.37 5.78
CA SER A 72 0.63 -12.49 7.19
C SER A 72 1.31 -13.83 7.46
N GLN A 73 2.53 -13.79 7.97
CA GLN A 73 3.22 -14.97 8.52
C GLN A 73 3.19 -14.87 10.05
N GLY A 74 2.43 -15.74 10.70
CA GLY A 74 2.26 -15.72 12.17
C GLY A 74 1.55 -14.47 12.68
N HIS A 75 2.15 -13.77 13.65
CA HIS A 75 1.60 -12.53 14.25
C HIS A 75 1.74 -11.30 13.35
N SER A 76 2.52 -11.40 12.27
CA SER A 76 2.79 -10.29 11.36
C SER A 76 1.55 -10.01 10.51
N GLY A 77 0.80 -8.94 10.75
CA GLY A 77 -0.54 -8.72 10.18
C GLY A 77 -0.66 -8.53 8.65
N GLY A 78 0.40 -8.75 7.86
CA GLY A 78 0.36 -8.68 6.40
C GLY A 78 0.28 -7.25 5.83
N ILE A 79 0.81 -7.06 4.62
CA ILE A 79 0.96 -5.75 3.96
C ILE A 79 0.34 -5.81 2.57
N TRP A 80 -0.56 -4.88 2.26
CA TRP A 80 -1.12 -4.72 0.93
C TRP A 80 -0.73 -3.38 0.34
N CYS A 81 -0.22 -3.40 -0.88
CA CYS A 81 0.04 -2.20 -1.67
C CYS A 81 -0.86 -2.24 -2.89
N LEU A 82 -1.70 -1.22 -3.07
CA LEU A 82 -2.68 -1.13 -4.14
C LEU A 82 -2.44 0.15 -4.93
N PHE A 83 -2.60 0.13 -6.26
CA PHE A 83 -2.21 1.29 -7.07
C PHE A 83 -2.97 1.48 -8.39
N ASN A 84 -3.12 2.78 -8.70
CA ASN A 84 -3.55 3.48 -9.91
C ASN A 84 -3.10 2.95 -11.27
N SER A 85 -1.79 3.09 -11.54
CA SER A 85 -1.13 2.75 -12.80
C SER A 85 0.33 3.25 -12.80
N SER A 86 1.16 2.63 -13.65
CA SER A 86 2.65 2.63 -13.71
C SER A 86 3.34 1.68 -12.72
N PRO A 87 3.44 0.37 -13.03
CA PRO A 87 4.16 -0.62 -12.20
C PRO A 87 5.61 -0.19 -11.91
N ASN A 88 6.27 0.49 -12.85
CA ASN A 88 7.65 0.96 -12.66
C ASN A 88 7.79 1.95 -11.48
N ARG A 89 6.79 2.82 -11.26
CA ARG A 89 6.81 3.78 -10.14
C ARG A 89 6.41 3.12 -8.83
N ALA A 90 5.43 2.21 -8.90
CA ALA A 90 5.01 1.40 -7.77
C ALA A 90 6.18 0.58 -7.21
N ILE A 91 7.00 -0.06 -8.06
CA ILE A 91 8.13 -0.89 -7.64
C ILE A 91 9.22 -0.07 -6.95
N THR A 92 9.64 1.06 -7.53
CA THR A 92 10.69 1.91 -6.94
C THR A 92 10.28 2.41 -5.56
N HIS A 93 9.02 2.86 -5.40
CA HIS A 93 8.53 3.30 -4.11
C HIS A 93 8.27 2.14 -3.15
N PHE A 94 7.81 0.98 -3.62
CA PHE A 94 7.62 -0.20 -2.77
C PHE A 94 8.91 -0.62 -2.09
N LEU A 95 10.05 -0.65 -2.80
CA LEU A 95 11.35 -0.93 -2.21
C LEU A 95 11.76 0.11 -1.17
N TYR A 96 11.50 1.40 -1.43
CA TYR A 96 11.75 2.48 -0.46
C TYR A 96 10.87 2.32 0.79
N ILE A 97 9.57 2.08 0.62
CA ILE A 97 8.61 1.88 1.71
C ILE A 97 8.96 0.65 2.55
N ILE A 98 9.32 -0.48 1.92
CA ILE A 98 9.78 -1.67 2.64
C ILE A 98 11.07 -1.36 3.41
N SER A 99 12.01 -0.59 2.84
CA SER A 99 13.22 -0.18 3.56
C SER A 99 12.91 0.72 4.76
N SER A 100 11.94 1.62 4.66
CA SER A 100 11.48 2.47 5.76
C SER A 100 10.72 1.69 6.83
N ILE A 101 9.80 0.81 6.45
CA ILE A 101 9.10 -0.10 7.38
C ILE A 101 10.09 -1.04 8.07
N TRP A 102 11.10 -1.55 7.36
CA TRP A 102 12.16 -2.36 7.95
C TRP A 102 12.99 -1.57 8.97
N LEU A 103 13.29 -0.30 8.69
CA LEU A 103 13.96 0.58 9.65
C LEU A 103 13.08 0.82 10.88
N ASP A 104 11.78 1.03 10.73
CA ASP A 104 10.85 1.20 11.86
C ASP A 104 10.71 -0.08 12.71
N ILE A 105 10.72 -1.27 12.10
CA ILE A 105 10.71 -2.56 12.81
C ILE A 105 12.04 -2.80 13.55
N LEU A 106 13.18 -2.34 13.00
CA LEU A 106 14.49 -2.48 13.64
C LEU A 106 14.73 -1.42 14.74
N ILE A 107 14.09 -0.25 14.63
CA ILE A 107 14.20 0.87 15.58
C ILE A 107 13.18 0.77 16.73
N ILE A 108 12.24 -0.19 16.69
CA ILE A 108 11.44 -0.60 17.85
C ILE A 108 12.00 -1.93 18.43
N PRO A 109 13.16 -1.93 19.10
CA PRO A 109 13.52 -3.06 19.95
C PRO A 109 12.68 -2.99 21.23
N SER A 110 11.98 -4.08 21.55
CA SER A 110 11.35 -4.38 22.85
C SER A 110 10.05 -3.64 23.24
N ALA A 111 8.95 -3.91 22.53
CA ALA A 111 7.61 -3.71 23.12
C ALA A 111 6.67 -4.91 22.89
N TYR A 112 7.25 -6.11 22.80
CA TYR A 112 6.58 -7.39 23.09
C TYR A 112 7.51 -8.25 23.93
#